data_AF-A0A8H2XXX7-F1
#
_entry.id   AF-A0A8H2XXX7-F1
#
_cell.length_a   1.000
_cell.length_b   1.000
_cell.length_c   1.000
_cell.angle_alpha   90.00
_cell.angle_beta   90.00
_cell.angle_gamma   90.00
#
_symmetry.space_group_name_H-M   'P 1'
#
loop_
_entity.id
_entity.type
_entity.pdbx_description
1 polymer ?
#
loop_
_entity_poly.entity_id
_entity_poly.type
_entity_poly.pdbx_seq_one_letter_code
_entity_poly.pdbx_strand_id
1 'polypeptide(L)'
;SESWNKAAKCQVIAMQAQFELAAHQCRTTIEYGRLTAATKAELAGKCAKKLEEAQALRMKVSQEYVGRGANDLQARMQWIEENFLTPTIHILDSWKELKQAVESGVWYTTLTKEESRDIMRALMAGSDHLSHTGHFYECVNGHPYVIGECGGAVHRSTCPECGAVIGGSNHAVDSGNRHAQRFVELAREEGVQASPWAWGPGLG
;
A
#
# COMPACT_ATOMS: atom_id res chain seq x y z
N SER A 1 -23.18 11.94 -19.33
CA SER A 1 -22.09 12.39 -18.43
C SER A 1 -21.66 11.28 -17.48
N GLU A 2 -22.55 10.63 -16.72
CA GLU A 2 -22.14 9.64 -15.69
C GLU A 2 -21.33 8.42 -16.17
N SER A 3 -21.63 7.86 -17.35
CA SER A 3 -20.95 6.62 -17.80
C SER A 3 -19.46 6.83 -18.04
N TRP A 4 -19.04 8.00 -18.52
CA TRP A 4 -17.65 8.32 -18.83
C TRP A 4 -16.85 8.62 -17.57
N ASN A 5 -17.49 9.27 -16.59
CA ASN A 5 -16.91 9.52 -15.28
C ASN A 5 -16.63 8.21 -14.54
N LYS A 6 -17.59 7.27 -14.58
CA LYS A 6 -17.42 5.92 -14.02
C LYS A 6 -16.30 5.17 -14.75
N ALA A 7 -16.23 5.27 -16.08
CA ALA A 7 -15.16 4.65 -16.86
C ALA A 7 -13.77 5.22 -16.50
N ALA A 8 -13.61 6.54 -16.41
CA ALA A 8 -12.34 7.18 -16.05
C ALA A 8 -11.88 6.76 -14.63
N LYS A 9 -12.78 6.75 -13.65
CA LYS A 9 -12.48 6.26 -12.29
C LYS A 9 -12.08 4.78 -12.29
N CYS A 10 -12.76 3.95 -13.08
CA CYS A 10 -12.39 2.54 -13.23
C CYS A 10 -10.98 2.37 -13.79
N GLN A 11 -10.55 3.26 -14.71
CA GLN A 11 -9.18 3.23 -15.24
C GLN A 11 -8.15 3.59 -14.16
N VAL A 12 -8.44 4.55 -13.27
CA VAL A 12 -7.55 4.86 -12.13
C VAL A 12 -7.36 3.64 -11.24
N ILE A 13 -8.46 2.95 -10.87
CA ILE A 13 -8.42 1.74 -10.05
C ILE A 13 -7.62 0.63 -10.74
N ALA A 14 -7.82 0.45 -12.05
CA ALA A 14 -7.05 -0.54 -12.82
C ALA A 14 -5.56 -0.22 -12.86
N MET A 15 -5.18 1.06 -13.05
CA MET A 15 -3.78 1.51 -13.02
C MET A 15 -3.14 1.27 -11.65
N GLN A 16 -3.87 1.55 -10.56
CA GLN A 16 -3.42 1.31 -9.19
C GLN A 16 -3.20 -0.19 -8.94
N ALA A 17 -4.16 -1.04 -9.30
CA ALA A 17 -4.05 -2.48 -9.11
C ALA A 17 -2.88 -3.09 -9.91
N GLN A 18 -2.63 -2.59 -11.12
CA GLN A 18 -1.48 -3.00 -11.93
C GLN A 18 -0.15 -2.60 -11.28
N PHE A 19 -0.07 -1.39 -10.70
CA PHE A 19 1.10 -0.93 -9.96
C PHE A 19 1.36 -1.82 -8.74
N GLU A 20 0.35 -2.06 -7.90
CA GLU A 20 0.48 -2.87 -6.68
C GLU A 20 0.93 -4.30 -6.99
N LEU A 21 0.37 -4.91 -8.03
CA LEU A 21 0.78 -6.24 -8.48
C LEU A 21 2.26 -6.27 -8.90
N ALA A 22 2.70 -5.27 -9.68
CA ALA A 22 4.09 -5.21 -10.13
C ALA A 22 5.07 -4.90 -8.99
N ALA A 23 4.69 -4.00 -8.08
CA ALA A 23 5.47 -3.70 -6.88
C ALA A 23 5.62 -4.95 -6.00
N HIS A 24 4.57 -5.74 -5.82
CA HIS A 24 4.61 -7.01 -5.10
C HIS A 24 5.50 -8.05 -5.81
N GLN A 25 5.42 -8.18 -7.13
CA GLN A 25 6.29 -9.06 -7.91
C GLN A 25 7.77 -8.68 -7.80
N CYS A 26 8.08 -7.38 -7.82
CA CYS A 26 9.43 -6.89 -7.61
C CYS A 26 9.91 -7.26 -6.20
N ARG A 27 9.11 -6.93 -5.17
CA ARG A 27 9.43 -7.17 -3.76
C ARG A 27 9.70 -8.65 -3.47
N THR A 28 8.80 -9.53 -3.89
CA THR A 28 8.96 -10.98 -3.69
C THR A 28 10.20 -11.52 -4.40
N THR A 29 10.47 -11.09 -5.64
CA THR A 29 11.67 -11.53 -6.38
C THR A 29 12.96 -11.09 -5.68
N ILE A 30 12.95 -9.92 -5.05
CA ILE A 30 14.08 -9.39 -4.26
C ILE A 30 14.23 -10.16 -2.93
N GLU A 31 13.15 -10.31 -2.17
CA GLU A 31 13.14 -10.96 -0.83
C GLU A 31 13.56 -12.43 -0.88
N TYR A 32 13.20 -13.17 -1.92
CA TYR A 32 13.65 -14.56 -2.10
C TYR A 32 15.11 -14.66 -2.56
N GLY A 33 15.89 -13.57 -2.51
CA GLY A 33 17.33 -13.57 -2.82
C GLY A 33 17.64 -13.87 -4.28
N ARG A 34 16.66 -13.75 -5.19
CA ARG A 34 16.83 -14.05 -6.63
C ARG A 34 17.38 -12.86 -7.41
N LEU A 35 17.99 -11.88 -6.74
CA LEU A 35 18.47 -10.65 -7.37
C LEU A 35 19.79 -10.86 -8.13
N THR A 36 19.71 -11.52 -9.28
CA THR A 36 20.80 -11.54 -10.25
C THR A 36 20.74 -10.31 -11.16
N ALA A 37 21.85 -9.98 -11.84
CA ALA A 37 21.85 -8.92 -12.84
C ALA A 37 20.82 -9.16 -13.97
N ALA A 38 20.58 -10.42 -14.34
CA ALA A 38 19.62 -10.81 -15.37
C ALA A 38 18.16 -10.58 -14.92
N THR A 39 17.79 -11.04 -13.72
CA THR A 39 16.45 -10.82 -13.16
C THR A 39 16.19 -9.34 -12.85
N LYS A 40 17.22 -8.58 -12.46
CA LYS A 40 17.14 -7.12 -12.29
C LYS A 40 16.79 -6.41 -13.60
N ALA A 41 17.48 -6.77 -14.69
CA ALA A 41 17.18 -6.23 -16.02
C ALA A 41 15.78 -6.64 -16.51
N GLU A 42 15.35 -7.87 -16.22
CA GLU A 42 14.00 -8.33 -16.56
C GLU A 42 12.91 -7.55 -15.83
N LEU A 43 13.06 -7.36 -14.50
CA LEU A 43 12.13 -6.58 -13.70
C LEU A 43 12.10 -5.09 -14.12
N ALA A 44 13.27 -4.49 -14.37
CA ALA A 44 13.36 -3.13 -14.85
C ALA A 44 12.66 -2.96 -16.21
N GLY A 45 12.84 -3.93 -17.12
CA GLY A 45 12.14 -3.97 -18.41
C GLY A 45 10.62 -4.11 -18.27
N LYS A 46 10.16 -4.97 -17.35
CA LYS A 46 8.73 -5.11 -17.03
C LYS A 46 8.14 -3.80 -16.47
N CYS A 47 8.81 -3.16 -15.53
CA CYS A 47 8.39 -1.86 -14.98
C CYS A 47 8.37 -0.77 -16.04
N ALA A 48 9.39 -0.69 -16.90
CA ALA A 48 9.45 0.28 -17.99
C ALA A 48 8.28 0.10 -18.98
N LYS A 49 8.02 -1.14 -19.41
CA LYS A 49 6.89 -1.45 -20.30
C LYS A 49 5.55 -1.08 -19.68
N LYS A 50 5.35 -1.40 -18.39
CA LYS A 50 4.10 -1.08 -17.68
C LYS A 50 3.91 0.43 -17.49
N LEU A 51 5.00 1.16 -17.22
CA LEU A 51 4.99 2.61 -17.16
C LEU A 51 4.59 3.22 -18.52
N GLU A 52 5.15 2.73 -19.63
CA GLU A 52 4.78 3.17 -20.98
C GLU A 52 3.30 2.88 -21.30
N GLU A 53 2.81 1.68 -20.96
CA GLU A 53 1.39 1.31 -21.11
C GLU A 53 0.48 2.25 -20.30
N ALA A 54 0.85 2.55 -19.05
CA ALA A 54 0.12 3.45 -18.16
C ALA A 54 0.10 4.90 -18.68
N GLN A 55 1.22 5.39 -19.21
CA GLN A 55 1.31 6.72 -19.83
C GLN A 55 0.46 6.82 -21.10
N ALA A 56 0.54 5.81 -21.98
CA ALA A 56 -0.26 5.75 -23.19
C ALA A 56 -1.77 5.70 -22.87
N LEU A 57 -2.16 4.92 -21.86
CA LEU A 57 -3.55 4.86 -21.38
C LEU A 57 -4.02 6.22 -20.86
N ARG A 58 -3.21 6.89 -20.02
CA ARG A 58 -3.52 8.24 -19.51
C ARG A 58 -3.76 9.23 -20.65
N MET A 59 -2.86 9.27 -21.63
CA MET A 59 -2.99 10.17 -22.78
C MET A 59 -4.24 9.87 -23.60
N LYS A 60 -4.50 8.59 -23.89
CA LYS A 60 -5.68 8.15 -24.63
C LYS A 60 -6.98 8.52 -23.93
N VAL A 61 -7.11 8.19 -22.64
CA VAL A 61 -8.32 8.47 -21.87
C VAL A 61 -8.55 9.97 -21.73
N SER A 62 -7.50 10.76 -21.54
CA SER A 62 -7.59 12.23 -21.50
C SER A 62 -8.11 12.80 -22.82
N GLN A 63 -7.53 12.40 -23.95
CA GLN A 63 -7.94 12.86 -25.28
C GLN A 63 -9.38 12.45 -25.62
N GLU A 64 -9.75 11.19 -25.37
CA GLU A 64 -11.11 10.71 -25.58
C GLU A 64 -12.12 11.40 -24.68
N TYR A 65 -11.75 11.67 -23.42
CA TYR A 65 -12.63 12.33 -22.48
C TYR A 65 -12.83 13.81 -22.82
N VAL A 66 -11.84 14.51 -23.39
CA VAL A 66 -12.03 15.90 -23.85
C VAL A 66 -12.82 15.96 -25.17
N GLY A 67 -12.56 15.03 -26.10
CA GLY A 67 -13.21 15.02 -27.43
C GLY A 67 -14.69 14.64 -27.44
N ARG A 68 -15.24 14.07 -26.36
CA ARG A 68 -16.61 13.54 -26.34
C ARG A 68 -17.65 14.53 -25.78
N GLY A 69 -18.11 15.51 -26.53
CA GLY A 69 -19.35 16.25 -26.21
C GLY A 69 -19.29 17.77 -26.40
N ALA A 70 -20.46 18.37 -26.64
CA ALA A 70 -20.62 19.76 -27.09
C ALA A 70 -20.83 20.81 -25.97
N ASN A 71 -21.01 20.41 -24.71
CA ASN A 71 -21.38 21.32 -23.61
C ASN A 71 -20.29 21.40 -22.52
N ASP A 72 -20.20 22.59 -21.92
CA ASP A 72 -19.32 23.06 -20.82
C ASP A 72 -17.98 22.33 -20.70
N LEU A 73 -17.05 22.74 -21.56
CA LEU A 73 -15.67 22.25 -21.59
C LEU A 73 -14.95 22.49 -20.25
N GLN A 74 -15.25 23.60 -19.56
CA GLN A 74 -14.55 24.01 -18.35
C GLN A 74 -14.86 23.06 -17.19
N ALA A 75 -16.14 22.78 -16.93
CA ALA A 75 -16.54 21.84 -15.87
C ALA A 75 -15.97 20.43 -16.08
N ARG A 76 -15.81 20.01 -17.35
CA ARG A 76 -15.24 18.71 -17.70
C ARG A 76 -13.73 18.65 -17.53
N MET A 77 -13.04 19.72 -17.91
CA MET A 77 -11.60 19.85 -17.69
C MET A 77 -11.27 19.83 -16.19
N GLN A 78 -12.05 20.53 -15.38
CA GLN A 78 -11.89 20.48 -13.93
C GLN A 78 -12.13 19.05 -13.39
N TRP A 79 -13.22 18.41 -13.82
CA TRP A 79 -13.55 17.07 -13.33
C TRP A 79 -12.48 16.04 -13.68
N ILE A 80 -11.98 16.03 -14.93
CA ILE A 80 -10.94 15.08 -15.36
C ILE A 80 -9.61 15.37 -14.67
N GLU A 81 -9.29 16.64 -14.41
CA GLU A 81 -8.12 17.01 -13.63
C GLU A 81 -8.15 16.33 -12.26
N GLU A 82 -9.20 16.60 -11.48
CA GLU A 82 -9.33 16.12 -10.09
C GLU A 82 -9.49 14.60 -9.98
N ASN A 83 -10.23 13.97 -10.90
CA ASN A 83 -10.66 12.56 -10.75
C ASN A 83 -9.84 11.58 -11.58
N PHE A 84 -9.02 12.05 -12.52
CA PHE A 84 -8.24 11.18 -13.40
C PHE A 84 -6.80 11.65 -13.55
N LEU A 85 -6.54 12.91 -13.92
CA LEU A 85 -5.17 13.39 -14.19
C LEU A 85 -4.35 13.52 -12.90
N THR A 86 -4.88 14.06 -11.82
CA THR A 86 -4.15 14.12 -10.55
C THR A 86 -3.88 12.71 -9.99
N PRO A 87 -4.87 11.80 -9.82
CA PRO A 87 -4.58 10.46 -9.29
C PRO A 87 -3.61 9.66 -10.15
N THR A 88 -3.75 9.73 -11.48
CA THR A 88 -2.87 8.95 -12.37
C THR A 88 -1.46 9.51 -12.46
N ILE A 89 -1.20 10.77 -12.08
CA ILE A 89 0.19 11.31 -12.12
C ILE A 89 0.98 10.75 -10.95
N HIS A 90 0.35 10.67 -9.77
CA HIS A 90 0.94 10.03 -8.60
C HIS A 90 1.27 8.57 -8.87
N ILE A 91 0.36 7.81 -9.52
CA ILE A 91 0.63 6.42 -9.91
C ILE A 91 1.85 6.34 -10.85
N LEU A 92 1.95 7.23 -11.83
CA LEU A 92 3.09 7.27 -12.75
C LEU A 92 4.41 7.61 -12.06
N ASP A 93 4.38 8.48 -11.05
CA ASP A 93 5.57 8.81 -10.26
C ASP A 93 5.99 7.61 -9.39
N SER A 94 5.05 6.92 -8.76
CA SER A 94 5.32 5.66 -8.04
C SER A 94 5.94 4.59 -8.96
N TRP A 95 5.53 4.51 -10.23
CA TRP A 95 6.17 3.62 -11.21
C TRP A 95 7.62 4.02 -11.52
N LYS A 96 7.93 5.32 -11.63
CA LYS A 96 9.31 5.80 -11.86
C LYS A 96 10.20 5.47 -10.67
N GLU A 97 9.71 5.68 -9.45
CA GLU A 97 10.41 5.34 -8.22
C GLU A 97 10.67 3.84 -8.13
N LEU A 98 9.66 3.02 -8.42
CA LEU A 98 9.79 1.56 -8.47
C LEU A 98 10.86 1.13 -9.46
N LYS A 99 10.86 1.72 -10.67
CA LYS A 99 11.89 1.43 -11.69
C LYS A 99 13.28 1.82 -11.19
N GLN A 100 13.45 3.00 -10.59
CA GLN A 100 14.72 3.46 -10.07
C GLN A 100 15.24 2.57 -8.93
N ALA A 101 14.35 2.10 -8.05
CA ALA A 101 14.69 1.15 -6.98
C ALA A 101 15.14 -0.22 -7.53
N VAL A 102 14.47 -0.70 -8.59
CA VAL A 102 14.89 -1.92 -9.28
C VAL A 102 16.25 -1.73 -9.98
N GLU A 103 16.48 -0.59 -10.64
CA GLU A 103 17.72 -0.29 -11.39
C GLU A 103 18.92 0.01 -10.49
N SER A 104 18.72 0.62 -9.33
CA SER A 104 19.80 0.83 -8.37
C SER A 104 20.21 -0.48 -7.69
N GLY A 105 19.30 -1.45 -7.58
CA GLY A 105 19.52 -2.67 -6.79
C GLY A 105 19.67 -2.42 -5.29
N VAL A 106 19.46 -1.16 -4.88
CA VAL A 106 19.40 -0.71 -3.50
C VAL A 106 17.93 -0.38 -3.27
N TRP A 107 17.22 -1.31 -2.66
CA TRP A 107 15.88 -1.04 -2.16
C TRP A 107 16.01 -0.21 -0.89
N TYR A 108 16.10 1.12 -1.03
CA TYR A 108 15.74 1.97 0.10
C TYR A 108 14.24 1.76 0.29
N THR A 109 13.84 1.26 1.46
CA THR A 109 12.43 1.25 1.88
C THR A 109 11.96 2.70 1.91
N THR A 110 11.43 3.17 0.78
CA THR A 110 10.85 4.50 0.64
C THR A 110 9.34 4.33 0.51
N LEU A 111 8.73 3.78 1.57
CA LEU A 111 7.65 4.55 2.17
C LEU A 111 8.39 5.49 3.10
N THR A 112 8.49 6.77 2.74
CA THR A 112 9.08 7.75 3.65
C THR A 112 8.31 7.71 4.98
N LYS A 113 8.99 8.02 6.09
CA LYS A 113 8.38 8.13 7.41
C LYS A 113 7.21 9.13 7.41
N GLU A 114 7.12 10.02 6.43
CA GLU A 114 6.05 11.02 6.24
C GLU A 114 4.84 10.48 5.47
N GLU A 115 5.01 9.76 4.36
CA GLU A 115 3.88 9.16 3.64
C GLU A 115 3.26 7.98 4.42
N SER A 116 4.09 7.23 5.16
CA SER A 116 3.60 6.27 6.15
C SER A 116 2.81 6.96 7.26
N ARG A 117 3.18 8.18 7.65
CA ARG A 117 2.49 8.95 8.70
C ARG A 117 1.13 9.43 8.23
N ASP A 118 0.98 9.84 6.97
CA ASP A 118 -0.31 10.28 6.43
C ASP A 118 -1.26 9.11 6.16
N ILE A 119 -0.75 7.97 5.71
CA ILE A 119 -1.53 6.73 5.62
C ILE A 119 -1.91 6.24 7.02
N MET A 120 -0.99 6.29 8.00
CA MET A 120 -1.28 5.94 9.39
C MET A 120 -2.31 6.90 10.00
N ARG A 121 -2.21 8.21 9.75
CA ARG A 121 -3.21 9.21 10.15
C ARG A 121 -4.56 8.96 9.50
N ALA A 122 -4.60 8.60 8.22
CA ALA A 122 -5.84 8.28 7.51
C ALA A 122 -6.49 6.98 8.03
N LEU A 123 -5.69 5.97 8.38
CA LEU A 123 -6.16 4.73 9.03
C LEU A 123 -6.56 4.93 10.50
N MET A 124 -5.98 5.92 11.19
CA MET A 124 -6.28 6.30 12.58
C MET A 124 -7.43 7.32 12.72
N ALA A 125 -7.79 8.04 11.65
CA ALA A 125 -8.89 9.01 11.64
C ALA A 125 -10.24 8.40 11.24
N GLY A 126 -10.25 7.14 10.78
CA GLY A 126 -11.46 6.37 10.50
C GLY A 126 -12.09 5.79 11.77
N SER A 127 -13.40 5.60 11.74
CA SER A 127 -14.24 5.13 12.84
C SER A 127 -13.95 3.70 13.35
N ASP A 128 -13.10 2.93 12.68
CA ASP A 128 -12.85 1.51 12.98
C ASP A 128 -11.52 1.31 13.77
N HIS A 129 -11.57 1.72 15.03
CA HIS A 129 -10.95 1.07 16.21
C HIS A 129 -9.46 0.65 16.19
N LEU A 130 -8.52 1.49 15.73
CA LEU A 130 -7.08 1.36 16.05
C LEU A 130 -6.66 2.34 17.16
N SER A 131 -7.29 2.22 18.33
CA SER A 131 -7.22 3.24 19.40
C SER A 131 -5.96 3.17 20.29
N HIS A 132 -5.16 2.10 20.20
CA HIS A 132 -4.01 1.91 21.09
C HIS A 132 -2.87 1.08 20.47
N THR A 133 -1.68 1.08 21.08
CA THR A 133 -0.49 0.38 20.55
C THR A 133 -0.60 -1.14 20.45
N GLY A 134 -1.61 -1.75 21.07
CA GLY A 134 -1.83 -3.20 21.11
C GLY A 134 -2.26 -3.86 19.80
N HIS A 135 -2.54 -3.12 18.73
CA HIS A 135 -3.03 -3.70 17.47
C HIS A 135 -1.93 -4.24 16.56
N PHE A 136 -0.66 -3.86 16.78
CA PHE A 136 0.44 -4.15 15.87
C PHE A 136 1.21 -5.39 16.29
N TYR A 137 1.25 -6.38 15.41
CA TYR A 137 1.94 -7.66 15.61
C TYR A 137 2.85 -7.98 14.42
N GLU A 138 3.76 -8.91 14.63
CA GLU A 138 4.61 -9.48 13.60
C GLU A 138 4.58 -11.00 13.71
N CYS A 139 4.59 -11.67 12.56
CA CYS A 139 4.65 -13.13 12.52
C CYS A 139 6.06 -13.62 12.91
N VAL A 140 6.25 -14.94 13.01
CA VAL A 140 7.56 -15.54 13.33
C VAL A 140 8.68 -15.09 12.39
N ASN A 141 8.33 -14.77 11.14
CA ASN A 141 9.26 -14.29 10.11
C ASN A 141 9.41 -12.75 10.05
N GLY A 142 8.77 -12.01 10.97
CA GLY A 142 8.91 -10.55 11.07
C GLY A 142 7.95 -9.73 10.19
N HIS A 143 6.99 -10.36 9.51
CA HIS A 143 6.00 -9.65 8.70
C HIS A 143 4.95 -8.98 9.58
N PRO A 144 4.77 -7.64 9.49
CA PRO A 144 3.83 -6.93 10.32
C PRO A 144 2.38 -7.20 9.88
N TYR A 145 1.51 -7.37 10.86
CA TYR A 145 0.06 -7.48 10.66
C TYR A 145 -0.67 -6.75 11.77
N VAL A 146 -1.93 -6.43 11.50
CA VAL A 146 -2.80 -5.71 12.44
C VAL A 146 -3.94 -6.63 12.86
N ILE A 147 -4.22 -6.67 14.15
CA ILE A 147 -5.43 -7.29 14.68
C ILE A 147 -6.44 -6.17 14.94
N GLY A 148 -7.56 -6.20 14.20
CA GLY A 148 -8.66 -5.24 14.33
C GLY A 148 -9.45 -5.39 15.64
N GLU A 149 -10.50 -4.60 15.79
CA GLU A 149 -11.42 -4.60 16.96
C GLU A 149 -10.74 -4.18 18.27
N CYS A 150 -10.54 -5.10 19.20
CA CYS A 150 -9.92 -4.85 20.49
C CYS A 150 -8.39 -4.98 20.46
N GLY A 151 -7.80 -5.47 19.37
CA GLY A 151 -6.34 -5.65 19.24
C GLY A 151 -5.78 -6.94 19.86
N GLY A 152 -6.61 -7.78 20.47
CA GLY A 152 -6.17 -9.09 20.99
C GLY A 152 -6.48 -10.23 20.03
N ALA A 153 -5.59 -11.21 19.95
CA ALA A 153 -5.72 -12.34 19.04
C ALA A 153 -6.84 -13.33 19.47
N VAL A 154 -7.96 -13.34 18.74
CA VAL A 154 -9.08 -14.26 18.96
C VAL A 154 -9.32 -15.23 17.81
N HIS A 155 -8.66 -15.01 16.68
CA HIS A 155 -8.70 -15.87 15.51
C HIS A 155 -7.30 -16.11 14.96
N ARG A 156 -7.09 -17.30 14.39
CA ARG A 156 -5.88 -17.66 13.65
C ARG A 156 -6.09 -17.39 12.18
N SER A 157 -5.10 -16.82 11.53
CA SER A 157 -5.06 -16.66 10.08
C SER A 157 -3.69 -17.07 9.56
N THR A 158 -3.48 -16.89 8.27
CA THR A 158 -2.23 -17.19 7.60
C THR A 158 -1.57 -15.89 7.18
N CYS A 159 -0.28 -15.74 7.49
CA CYS A 159 0.51 -14.61 7.03
C CYS A 159 0.44 -14.56 5.51
N PRO A 160 -0.04 -13.46 4.90
CA PRO A 160 -0.17 -13.36 3.46
C PRO A 160 1.19 -13.34 2.75
N GLU A 161 2.28 -13.09 3.49
CA GLU A 161 3.63 -12.99 2.95
C GLU A 161 4.39 -14.32 3.00
N CYS A 162 4.35 -15.03 4.13
CA CYS A 162 5.15 -16.26 4.32
C CYS A 162 4.33 -17.52 4.61
N GLY A 163 3.00 -17.42 4.71
CA GLY A 163 2.14 -18.55 5.05
C GLY A 163 2.30 -19.07 6.48
N ALA A 164 3.07 -18.39 7.34
CA ALA A 164 3.14 -18.72 8.76
C ALA A 164 1.81 -18.45 9.45
N VAL A 165 1.49 -19.21 10.50
CA VAL A 165 0.29 -18.97 11.31
C VAL A 165 0.42 -17.63 12.05
N ILE A 166 -0.59 -16.77 11.89
CA ILE A 166 -0.70 -15.46 12.55
C ILE A 166 -1.96 -15.38 13.40
N GLY A 167 -2.00 -14.43 14.32
CA GLY A 167 -3.09 -14.31 15.29
C GLY A 167 -2.95 -15.34 16.40
N GLY A 168 -4.08 -15.91 16.83
CA GLY A 168 -4.11 -16.76 18.02
C GLY A 168 -5.52 -16.91 18.57
N SER A 169 -5.63 -17.17 19.86
CA SER A 169 -6.90 -17.44 20.52
C SER A 169 -6.91 -16.90 21.94
N ASN A 170 -8.09 -16.52 22.43
CA ASN A 170 -8.27 -16.03 23.81
C ASN A 170 -7.42 -14.79 24.15
N HIS A 171 -7.28 -13.86 23.20
CA HIS A 171 -6.44 -12.66 23.28
C HIS A 171 -4.93 -12.95 23.46
N ALA A 172 -4.52 -14.19 23.22
CA ALA A 172 -3.11 -14.60 23.21
C ALA A 172 -2.71 -14.98 21.80
N VAL A 173 -1.60 -14.40 21.33
CA VAL A 173 -1.02 -14.77 20.04
C VAL A 173 -0.36 -16.14 20.11
N ASP A 174 -0.41 -16.89 19.01
CA ASP A 174 0.24 -18.18 18.89
C ASP A 174 1.77 -18.06 18.95
N SER A 175 2.43 -19.13 19.41
CA SER A 175 3.88 -19.18 19.56
C SER A 175 4.63 -18.70 18.31
N GLY A 176 5.52 -17.71 18.50
CA GLY A 176 6.33 -17.12 17.43
C GLY A 176 5.77 -15.80 16.89
N ASN A 177 4.49 -15.50 17.13
CA ASN A 177 3.94 -14.16 16.91
C ASN A 177 4.31 -13.26 18.11
N ARG A 178 4.60 -12.00 17.83
CA ARG A 178 4.94 -11.00 18.86
C ARG A 178 4.44 -9.63 18.45
N HIS A 179 4.44 -8.67 19.37
CA HIS A 179 4.15 -7.28 19.00
C HIS A 179 5.26 -6.72 18.13
N ALA A 180 4.88 -6.03 17.05
CA ALA A 180 5.82 -5.42 16.13
C ALA A 180 6.44 -4.17 16.76
N GLN A 181 7.56 -4.36 17.46
CA GLN A 181 8.20 -3.32 18.31
C GLN A 181 8.39 -1.99 17.57
N ARG A 182 8.85 -2.04 16.33
CA ARG A 182 9.04 -0.85 15.50
C ARG A 182 7.76 -0.02 15.32
N PHE A 183 6.62 -0.67 15.12
CA PHE A 183 5.33 0.03 14.96
C PHE A 183 4.76 0.50 16.31
N VAL A 184 5.01 -0.27 17.38
CA VAL A 184 4.65 0.13 18.75
C VAL A 184 5.41 1.38 19.18
N GLU A 185 6.71 1.46 18.90
CA GLU A 185 7.55 2.63 19.20
C GLU A 185 7.09 3.86 18.41
N LEU A 186 6.88 3.71 17.10
CA LEU A 186 6.34 4.79 16.27
C LEU A 186 4.97 5.29 16.76
N ALA A 187 4.08 4.38 17.17
CA ALA A 187 2.78 4.76 17.71
C ALA A 187 2.90 5.51 19.05
N ARG A 188 3.84 5.11 19.93
CA ARG A 188 4.12 5.84 21.18
C ARG A 188 4.68 7.25 20.93
N GLU A 189 5.60 7.38 19.96
CA GLU A 189 6.16 8.68 19.57
C GLU A 189 5.08 9.65 19.05
N GLU A 190 4.06 9.14 18.38
CA GLU A 190 2.91 9.92 17.90
C GLU A 190 1.80 10.10 18.97
N GLY A 191 2.04 9.69 20.22
CA GLY A 191 1.14 9.93 21.35
C GLY A 191 -0.03 8.95 21.48
N VAL A 192 -0.02 7.83 20.76
CA VAL A 192 -1.04 6.78 20.87
C VAL A 192 -0.94 6.13 22.26
N GLN A 193 -2.08 6.01 22.94
CA GLN A 193 -2.12 5.42 24.27
C GLN A 193 -1.69 3.95 24.23
N ALA A 194 -1.01 3.51 25.28
CA ALA A 194 -0.73 2.10 25.48
C ALA A 194 -2.05 1.32 25.55
N SER A 195 -2.03 0.05 25.13
CA SER A 195 -3.19 -0.80 25.33
C SER A 195 -3.55 -0.85 26.82
N PRO A 196 -4.82 -0.67 27.20
CA PRO A 196 -5.25 -0.73 28.59
C PRO A 196 -5.31 -2.18 29.11
N TRP A 197 -5.05 -3.18 28.25
CA TRP A 197 -5.18 -4.59 28.55
C TRP A 197 -3.82 -5.27 28.77
N ALA A 198 -3.79 -6.25 29.66
CA ALA A 198 -2.57 -6.95 30.07
C ALA A 198 -1.86 -7.73 28.94
N TRP A 199 -2.55 -8.02 27.84
CA TRP A 199 -1.96 -8.68 26.67
C TRP A 199 -1.24 -7.71 25.71
N GLY A 200 -1.32 -6.40 25.95
CA GLY A 200 -0.69 -5.38 25.10
C GLY A 200 0.80 -5.14 25.39
N PRO A 201 1.51 -4.45 24.49
CA PRO A 201 2.94 -4.22 24.61
C PRO A 201 3.23 -3.12 25.63
N GLY A 202 3.66 -3.51 26.84
CA GLY A 202 4.14 -2.58 27.87
C GLY A 202 3.57 -2.76 29.28
N LEU A 203 2.67 -3.72 29.50
CA LEU A 203 2.30 -4.18 30.84
C LEU A 203 2.93 -5.57 31.01
N GLY A 204 4.01 -5.62 31.80
CA GLY A 204 4.57 -6.90 32.27
C GLY A 204 3.62 -7.60 33.23
#